data_AF-A0A2I1H3Z3-F1
#
_entry.id   AF-A0A2I1H3Z3-F1
#
_cell.length_a   1.000
_cell.length_b   1.000
_cell.length_c   1.000
_cell.angle_alpha   90.00
_cell.angle_beta   90.00
_cell.angle_gamma   90.00
#
_symmetry.space_group_name_H-M   'P 1'
#
loop_
_entity.id
_entity.type
_entity.pdbx_description
1 polymer ?
#
loop_
_entity_poly.entity_id
_entity_poly.type
_entity_poly.pdbx_seq_one_letter_code
_entity_poly.pdbx_strand_id
1 'polypeptide(L)'
;MEIIKTSSIKVQLINYNILKKSLKKGKYLMRRYIYTGELDLTKQLCEDILELLIASDELLLEELVEYLQEYLIQQQKNWVQQNSVFILNKFASYKKLQDYCLESACEDSQPFITSKNSLLLDKDILYSILERNDLQIKEIDAWNYLIKWGIEQTPGLESENNDVSKWTNENYKNLEKTLRQFIPLIRFTEISPIDFFDKVRPYKDIIPNHIYDEVEDFYYKDTQNMKISRVIDSSKAILDYYDNGFNFGQGSLCMKYQNLYVNNRNGIYENNLNTDIVYTIEEIETFNVIRCK
;
A
#
# COMPACT_ATOMS: atom_id res chain seq x y z
N MET A 1 -33.98 -10.19 20.79
CA MET A 1 -34.89 -9.04 20.68
C MET A 1 -34.44 -8.07 21.76
N GLU A 2 -33.44 -7.26 21.47
CA GLU A 2 -32.92 -6.28 22.44
C GLU A 2 -33.73 -5.01 22.31
N ILE A 3 -34.50 -4.71 23.36
CA ILE A 3 -35.28 -3.50 23.49
C ILE A 3 -34.47 -2.56 24.38
N ILE A 4 -33.90 -1.52 23.78
CA ILE A 4 -33.24 -0.45 24.52
C ILE A 4 -34.34 0.35 25.22
N LYS A 5 -34.19 0.61 26.52
CA LYS A 5 -35.04 1.53 27.27
C LYS A 5 -34.17 2.67 27.78
N THR A 6 -34.28 3.86 27.21
CA THR A 6 -33.57 5.04 27.68
C THR A 6 -34.54 6.14 28.10
N SER A 7 -34.12 6.90 29.12
CA SER A 7 -34.99 7.79 29.90
C SER A 7 -35.18 9.13 29.19
N SER A 8 -36.39 9.31 28.67
CA SER A 8 -36.92 10.53 28.07
C SER A 8 -36.82 11.73 29.03
N ILE A 9 -36.44 12.92 28.52
CA ILE A 9 -37.06 14.22 28.89
C ILE A 9 -36.57 15.43 28.05
N LYS A 10 -35.49 15.41 27.24
CA LYS A 10 -34.97 16.65 26.59
C LYS A 10 -35.30 16.91 25.11
N VAL A 11 -36.21 16.17 24.47
CA VAL A 11 -36.30 16.14 22.99
C VAL A 11 -37.39 17.06 22.36
N GLN A 12 -38.13 17.86 23.15
CA GLN A 12 -39.38 18.45 22.64
C GLN A 12 -39.27 19.72 21.75
N LEU A 13 -38.12 20.40 21.60
CA LEU A 13 -38.11 21.70 20.89
C LEU A 13 -37.24 21.79 19.61
N ILE A 14 -36.41 20.79 19.29
CA ILE A 14 -35.54 20.82 18.10
C ILE A 14 -36.15 20.08 16.87
N ASN A 15 -37.26 19.37 17.08
CA ASN A 15 -37.66 18.22 16.27
C ASN A 15 -38.18 18.49 14.83
N TYR A 16 -38.87 19.60 14.57
CA TYR A 16 -39.69 19.68 13.33
C TYR A 16 -38.86 19.87 12.04
N ASN A 17 -37.81 20.69 12.09
CA ASN A 17 -37.03 21.01 10.89
C ASN A 17 -36.03 19.91 10.51
N ILE A 18 -35.50 19.18 11.50
CA ILE A 18 -34.57 18.04 11.31
C ILE A 18 -35.32 16.85 10.69
N LEU A 19 -36.49 16.51 11.23
CA LEU A 19 -37.39 15.50 10.66
C LEU A 19 -37.91 15.86 9.26
N LYS A 20 -37.65 17.05 8.72
CA LYS A 20 -38.03 17.39 7.34
C LYS A 20 -36.96 16.97 6.31
N LYS A 21 -35.69 16.83 6.69
CA LYS A 21 -34.57 16.58 5.76
C LYS A 21 -34.28 15.10 5.44
N SER A 22 -34.58 14.15 6.32
CA SER A 22 -34.31 12.72 6.06
C SER A 22 -35.24 12.10 4.98
N LEU A 23 -34.95 10.88 4.52
CA LEU A 23 -35.81 10.12 3.60
C LEU A 23 -37.01 9.51 4.36
N LYS A 24 -38.07 9.12 3.62
CA LYS A 24 -39.41 8.81 4.19
C LYS A 24 -39.40 7.73 5.28
N LYS A 25 -38.49 6.74 5.21
CA LYS A 25 -38.44 5.59 6.12
C LYS A 25 -37.58 5.82 7.36
N GLY A 26 -36.39 6.40 7.24
CA GLY A 26 -35.58 6.79 8.42
C GLY A 26 -36.36 7.69 9.39
N LYS A 27 -37.20 8.59 8.86
CA LYS A 27 -38.15 9.41 9.66
C LYS A 27 -39.13 8.60 10.49
N TYR A 28 -39.67 7.52 9.92
CA TYR A 28 -40.66 6.70 10.59
C TYR A 28 -40.04 5.94 11.77
N LEU A 29 -38.85 5.38 11.57
CA LEU A 29 -38.09 4.69 12.61
C LEU A 29 -37.70 5.65 13.74
N MET A 30 -37.15 6.81 13.40
CA MET A 30 -36.79 7.84 14.38
C MET A 30 -38.00 8.32 15.19
N ARG A 31 -39.12 8.61 14.49
CA ARG A 31 -40.35 9.02 15.15
C ARG A 31 -40.84 7.95 16.13
N ARG A 32 -40.85 6.68 15.72
CA ARG A 32 -41.26 5.57 16.58
C ARG A 32 -40.38 5.49 17.83
N TYR A 33 -39.06 5.51 17.65
CA TYR A 33 -38.10 5.48 18.75
C TYR A 33 -38.33 6.63 19.76
N ILE A 34 -38.53 7.86 19.30
CA ILE A 34 -38.78 9.01 20.20
C ILE A 34 -40.05 8.84 21.05
N TYR A 35 -41.11 8.24 20.48
CA TYR A 35 -42.38 8.08 21.18
C TYR A 35 -42.44 6.84 22.07
N THR A 36 -41.79 5.74 21.69
CA THR A 36 -41.92 4.46 22.39
C THR A 36 -40.66 4.03 23.13
N GLY A 37 -39.51 4.63 22.82
CA GLY A 37 -38.18 4.16 23.24
C GLY A 37 -37.74 2.87 22.53
N GLU A 38 -38.59 2.28 21.68
CA GLU A 38 -38.35 0.96 21.09
C GLU A 38 -37.98 1.06 19.61
N LEU A 39 -37.01 0.26 19.18
CA LEU A 39 -36.55 0.20 17.80
C LEU A 39 -36.34 -1.25 17.35
N ASP A 40 -36.99 -1.64 16.25
CA ASP A 40 -36.80 -2.94 15.61
C ASP A 40 -36.10 -2.78 14.26
N LEU A 41 -34.84 -3.24 14.22
CA LEU A 41 -33.96 -3.14 13.06
C LEU A 41 -33.95 -4.42 12.19
N THR A 42 -34.58 -5.51 12.64
CA THR A 42 -34.42 -6.85 12.05
C THR A 42 -34.84 -6.96 10.58
N LYS A 43 -35.75 -6.08 10.12
CA LYS A 43 -36.26 -6.05 8.74
C LYS A 43 -35.92 -4.75 8.00
N GLN A 44 -35.03 -3.94 8.55
CA GLN A 44 -34.64 -2.67 7.93
C GLN A 44 -33.49 -2.90 6.94
N LEU A 45 -33.49 -2.11 5.87
CA LEU A 45 -32.36 -2.06 4.95
C LEU A 45 -31.18 -1.35 5.63
N CYS A 46 -29.95 -1.71 5.28
CA CYS A 46 -28.76 -1.07 5.86
C CYS A 46 -28.73 0.43 5.57
N GLU A 47 -29.20 0.84 4.40
CA GLU A 47 -29.35 2.24 4.00
C GLU A 47 -30.34 2.97 4.92
N ASP A 48 -31.47 2.35 5.27
CA ASP A 48 -32.45 2.91 6.21
C ASP A 48 -31.82 3.07 7.62
N ILE A 49 -30.95 2.14 8.03
CA ILE A 49 -30.22 2.19 9.31
C ILE A 49 -29.17 3.31 9.31
N LEU A 50 -28.44 3.49 8.22
CA LEU A 50 -27.46 4.57 8.06
C LEU A 50 -28.13 5.96 8.03
N GLU A 51 -29.33 6.08 7.44
CA GLU A 51 -30.14 7.30 7.57
C GLU A 51 -30.57 7.55 9.01
N LEU A 52 -30.94 6.48 9.72
CA LEU A 52 -31.29 6.55 11.15
C LEU A 52 -30.09 7.04 11.96
N LEU A 53 -28.90 6.54 11.66
CA LEU A 53 -27.64 6.92 12.30
C LEU A 53 -27.38 8.42 12.15
N ILE A 54 -27.48 8.95 10.93
CA ILE A 54 -27.34 10.40 10.66
C ILE A 54 -28.40 11.20 11.43
N ALA A 55 -29.66 10.78 11.38
CA ALA A 55 -30.72 11.49 12.10
C ALA A 55 -30.53 11.44 13.62
N SER A 56 -29.95 10.36 14.15
CA SER A 56 -29.66 10.20 15.58
C SER A 56 -28.58 11.17 16.02
N ASP A 57 -27.52 11.29 15.21
CA ASP A 57 -26.42 12.23 15.43
C ASP A 57 -26.91 13.69 15.34
N GLU A 58 -27.70 14.04 14.33
CA GLU A 58 -28.32 15.37 14.20
C GLU A 58 -29.21 15.73 15.40
N LEU A 59 -29.82 14.75 16.05
CA LEU A 59 -30.65 14.92 17.25
C LEU A 59 -29.89 14.77 18.56
N LEU A 60 -28.57 14.58 18.51
CA LEU A 60 -27.68 14.39 19.67
C LEU A 60 -28.10 13.20 20.54
N LEU A 61 -28.56 12.12 19.90
CA LEU A 61 -28.93 10.86 20.54
C LEU A 61 -27.72 9.91 20.58
N GLU A 62 -26.71 10.26 21.36
CA GLU A 62 -25.41 9.57 21.39
C GLU A 62 -25.53 8.06 21.65
N GLU A 63 -26.37 7.63 22.59
CA GLU A 63 -26.60 6.22 22.90
C GLU A 63 -27.17 5.45 21.69
N LEU A 64 -28.03 6.09 20.89
CA LEU A 64 -28.59 5.48 19.69
C LEU A 64 -27.55 5.45 18.56
N VAL A 65 -26.73 6.49 18.42
CA VAL A 65 -25.62 6.54 17.46
C VAL A 65 -24.62 5.41 17.73
N GLU A 66 -24.30 5.16 18.99
CA GLU A 66 -23.41 4.08 19.40
C GLU A 66 -24.01 2.71 19.10
N TYR A 67 -25.26 2.48 19.49
CA TYR A 67 -25.96 1.22 19.22
C TYR A 67 -26.09 0.91 17.73
N LEU A 68 -26.41 1.91 16.90
CA LEU A 68 -26.58 1.69 15.46
C LEU A 68 -25.26 1.30 14.77
N GLN A 69 -24.12 1.87 15.20
CA GLN A 69 -22.81 1.46 14.72
C GLN A 69 -22.52 0.00 15.09
N GLU A 70 -22.73 -0.38 16.35
CA GLU A 70 -22.52 -1.75 16.82
C GLU A 70 -23.43 -2.76 16.11
N TYR A 71 -24.70 -2.39 15.90
CA TYR A 71 -25.66 -3.22 15.19
C TYR A 71 -25.21 -3.49 13.74
N LEU A 72 -24.75 -2.47 13.02
CA LEU A 72 -24.25 -2.63 11.65
C LEU A 72 -23.03 -3.57 11.62
N ILE A 73 -22.09 -3.39 12.55
CA ILE A 73 -20.87 -4.19 12.64
C ILE A 73 -21.18 -5.65 12.96
N GLN A 74 -22.06 -5.90 13.94
CA GLN A 74 -22.31 -7.25 14.45
C GLN A 74 -23.32 -8.03 13.60
N GLN A 75 -24.40 -7.37 13.17
CA GLN A 75 -25.55 -8.03 12.53
C GLN A 75 -25.54 -7.89 11.00
N GLN A 76 -24.83 -6.89 10.46
CA GLN A 76 -24.75 -6.60 9.02
C GLN A 76 -23.31 -6.65 8.48
N LYS A 77 -22.42 -7.40 9.13
CA LYS A 77 -20.98 -7.55 8.80
C LYS A 77 -20.71 -7.67 7.30
N ASN A 78 -21.36 -8.61 6.63
CA ASN A 78 -21.13 -8.87 5.19
C ASN A 78 -21.46 -7.65 4.33
N TRP A 79 -22.55 -6.94 4.65
CA TRP A 79 -22.94 -5.75 3.91
C TRP A 79 -21.95 -4.61 4.17
N VAL A 80 -21.51 -4.42 5.43
CA VAL A 80 -20.50 -3.42 5.80
C VAL A 80 -19.19 -3.65 5.07
N GLN A 81 -18.71 -4.90 5.01
CA GLN A 81 -17.48 -5.23 4.30
C GLN A 81 -17.58 -4.97 2.79
N GLN A 82 -18.70 -5.36 2.16
CA GLN A 82 -18.97 -5.11 0.74
C GLN A 82 -19.09 -3.63 0.38
N ASN A 83 -19.51 -2.79 1.34
CA ASN A 83 -19.73 -1.36 1.17
C ASN A 83 -18.70 -0.51 1.95
N SER A 84 -17.56 -1.09 2.30
CA SER A 84 -16.53 -0.46 3.15
C SER A 84 -16.07 0.90 2.60
N VAL A 85 -15.80 1.00 1.29
CA VAL A 85 -15.39 2.29 0.67
C VAL A 85 -16.47 3.36 0.80
N PHE A 86 -17.74 3.00 0.59
CA PHE A 86 -18.86 3.93 0.75
C PHE A 86 -18.98 4.40 2.21
N ILE A 87 -18.83 3.47 3.16
CA ILE A 87 -18.87 3.75 4.58
C ILE A 87 -17.72 4.67 4.98
N LEU A 88 -16.48 4.32 4.60
CA LEU A 88 -15.29 5.13 4.88
C LEU A 88 -15.49 6.56 4.35
N ASN A 89 -15.86 6.72 3.08
CA ASN A 89 -16.02 8.04 2.45
C ASN A 89 -17.12 8.91 3.08
N LYS A 90 -18.30 8.33 3.35
CA LYS A 90 -19.50 9.10 3.71
C LYS A 90 -19.74 9.18 5.22
N PHE A 91 -19.21 8.23 5.97
CA PHE A 91 -19.44 8.06 7.41
C PHE A 91 -18.14 8.17 8.21
N ALA A 92 -17.17 8.97 7.73
CA ALA A 92 -15.88 9.21 8.38
C ALA A 92 -15.98 9.77 9.82
N SER A 93 -17.11 10.38 10.20
CA SER A 93 -17.35 10.86 11.57
C SER A 93 -17.69 9.76 12.58
N TYR A 94 -18.03 8.55 12.12
CA TYR A 94 -18.52 7.45 12.95
C TYR A 94 -17.38 6.45 13.23
N LYS A 95 -16.57 6.77 14.25
CA LYS A 95 -15.30 6.08 14.54
C LYS A 95 -15.42 4.56 14.65
N LYS A 96 -16.39 4.01 15.39
CA LYS A 96 -16.52 2.54 15.55
C LYS A 96 -16.71 1.85 14.20
N LEU A 97 -17.55 2.43 13.34
CA LEU A 97 -17.83 1.87 12.02
C LEU A 97 -16.63 2.05 11.07
N GLN A 98 -15.93 3.18 11.17
CA GLN A 98 -14.71 3.43 10.41
C GLN A 98 -13.58 2.47 10.82
N ASP A 99 -13.29 2.38 12.11
CA ASP A 99 -12.26 1.51 12.68
C ASP A 99 -12.49 0.07 12.28
N TYR A 100 -13.74 -0.40 12.34
CA TYR A 100 -14.11 -1.73 11.86
C TYR A 100 -13.81 -1.95 10.37
N CYS A 101 -14.17 -1.00 9.51
CA CYS A 101 -13.86 -1.09 8.08
C CYS A 101 -12.36 -1.08 7.81
N LEU A 102 -11.60 -0.26 8.56
CA LEU A 102 -10.14 -0.19 8.47
C LEU A 102 -9.51 -1.50 8.92
N GLU A 103 -9.84 -1.99 10.13
CA GLU A 103 -9.37 -3.26 10.67
C GLU A 103 -9.65 -4.43 9.71
N SER A 104 -10.87 -4.49 9.15
CA SER A 104 -11.21 -5.52 8.18
C SER A 104 -10.40 -5.42 6.88
N ALA A 105 -10.01 -4.20 6.46
CA ALA A 105 -9.12 -4.00 5.33
C ALA A 105 -7.65 -4.32 5.68
N CYS A 106 -7.25 -4.17 6.95
CA CYS A 106 -5.94 -4.59 7.45
C CYS A 106 -5.81 -6.12 7.47
N GLU A 107 -6.87 -6.82 7.91
CA GLU A 107 -6.90 -8.29 8.05
C GLU A 107 -6.79 -9.00 6.70
N ASP A 108 -7.50 -8.52 5.67
CA ASP A 108 -7.41 -9.01 4.31
C ASP A 108 -7.47 -7.83 3.32
N SER A 109 -6.29 -7.33 2.96
CA SER A 109 -6.14 -6.15 2.10
C SER A 109 -6.39 -6.44 0.62
N GLN A 110 -6.34 -7.70 0.19
CA GLN A 110 -6.43 -8.06 -1.23
C GLN A 110 -7.80 -7.73 -1.86
N PRO A 111 -8.94 -8.08 -1.25
CA PRO A 111 -10.26 -7.67 -1.74
C PRO A 111 -10.42 -6.15 -1.80
N PHE A 112 -9.86 -5.43 -0.82
CA PHE A 112 -9.92 -3.98 -0.77
C PHE A 112 -9.09 -3.35 -1.90
N ILE A 113 -7.84 -3.78 -2.09
CA ILE A 113 -6.92 -3.27 -3.12
C ILE A 113 -7.39 -3.63 -4.55
N THR A 114 -8.02 -4.79 -4.72
CA THR A 114 -8.43 -5.29 -6.05
C THR A 114 -9.77 -4.74 -6.50
N SER A 115 -10.59 -4.26 -5.57
CA SER A 115 -11.88 -3.65 -5.82
C SER A 115 -11.75 -2.38 -6.68
N LYS A 116 -12.55 -2.26 -7.75
CA LYS A 116 -12.62 -0.99 -8.50
C LYS A 116 -13.17 0.16 -7.65
N ASN A 117 -14.07 -0.16 -6.73
CA ASN A 117 -14.69 0.85 -5.87
C ASN A 117 -13.67 1.48 -4.92
N SER A 118 -12.59 0.78 -4.54
CA SER A 118 -11.57 1.36 -3.66
C SER A 118 -10.75 2.45 -4.33
N LEU A 119 -10.78 2.57 -5.66
CA LEU A 119 -10.17 3.71 -6.37
C LEU A 119 -10.96 5.01 -6.17
N LEU A 120 -12.20 4.92 -5.66
CA LEU A 120 -13.05 6.07 -5.31
C LEU A 120 -12.84 6.56 -3.86
N LEU A 121 -11.86 6.01 -3.14
CA LEU A 121 -11.59 6.38 -1.76
C LEU A 121 -11.19 7.86 -1.67
N ASP A 122 -11.73 8.57 -0.69
CA ASP A 122 -11.35 9.96 -0.41
C ASP A 122 -9.87 10.07 -0.03
N LYS A 123 -9.24 11.15 -0.47
CA LYS A 123 -7.80 11.41 -0.29
C LYS A 123 -7.38 11.41 1.18
N ASP A 124 -8.22 11.93 2.08
CA ASP A 124 -7.88 12.09 3.50
C ASP A 124 -7.94 10.73 4.20
N ILE A 125 -8.86 9.87 3.75
CA ILE A 125 -8.96 8.50 4.22
C ILE A 125 -7.79 7.67 3.73
N LEU A 126 -7.46 7.76 2.44
CA LEU A 126 -6.28 7.08 1.89
C LEU A 126 -5.02 7.48 2.66
N TYR A 127 -4.87 8.76 2.97
CA TYR A 127 -3.74 9.26 3.74
C TYR A 127 -3.70 8.59 5.13
N SER A 128 -4.85 8.57 5.83
CA SER A 128 -4.96 7.94 7.15
C SER A 128 -4.68 6.45 7.14
N ILE A 129 -4.95 5.76 6.02
CA ILE A 129 -4.61 4.36 5.82
C ILE A 129 -3.09 4.26 5.70
N LEU A 130 -2.48 4.92 4.70
CA LEU A 130 -1.03 4.81 4.45
C LEU A 130 -0.14 5.29 5.60
N GLU A 131 -0.62 6.19 6.45
CA GLU A 131 0.11 6.66 7.65
C GLU A 131 0.20 5.60 8.76
N ARG A 132 -0.65 4.56 8.73
CA ARG A 132 -0.72 3.55 9.78
C ARG A 132 0.39 2.51 9.66
N ASN A 133 1.04 2.23 10.79
CA ASN A 133 2.09 1.23 10.89
C ASN A 133 1.59 -0.19 11.15
N ASP A 134 0.31 -0.37 11.46
CA ASP A 134 -0.29 -1.66 11.82
C ASP A 134 -0.94 -2.39 10.63
N LEU A 135 -0.98 -1.76 9.46
CA LEU A 135 -1.47 -2.37 8.23
C LEU A 135 -0.56 -3.52 7.80
N GLN A 136 -1.13 -4.72 7.69
CA GLN A 136 -0.45 -5.90 7.16
C GLN A 136 -0.45 -5.93 5.63
N ILE A 137 -0.06 -4.81 5.00
CA ILE A 137 0.04 -4.67 3.55
C ILE A 137 1.51 -4.65 3.18
N LYS A 138 1.92 -5.44 2.19
CA LYS A 138 3.27 -5.32 1.65
C LYS A 138 3.43 -3.93 1.03
N GLU A 139 4.53 -3.25 1.32
CA GLU A 139 4.77 -1.89 0.80
C GLU A 139 4.71 -1.81 -0.73
N ILE A 140 5.07 -2.89 -1.43
CA ILE A 140 4.89 -2.95 -2.89
C ILE A 140 3.42 -2.96 -3.32
N ASP A 141 2.53 -3.61 -2.57
CA ASP A 141 1.10 -3.64 -2.85
C ASP A 141 0.47 -2.26 -2.56
N ALA A 142 0.92 -1.60 -1.49
CA ALA A 142 0.55 -0.22 -1.18
C ALA A 142 0.97 0.75 -2.30
N TRP A 143 2.21 0.64 -2.79
CA TRP A 143 2.70 1.42 -3.94
C TRP A 143 1.85 1.18 -5.20
N ASN A 144 1.62 -0.08 -5.57
CA ASN A 144 0.83 -0.42 -6.76
C ASN A 144 -0.60 0.10 -6.68
N TYR A 145 -1.21 0.05 -5.49
CA TYR A 145 -2.53 0.61 -5.25
C TYR A 145 -2.52 2.13 -5.35
N LEU A 146 -1.54 2.81 -4.72
CA LEU A 146 -1.40 4.26 -4.76
C LEU A 146 -1.26 4.78 -6.19
N ILE A 147 -0.49 4.10 -7.04
CA ILE A 147 -0.37 4.44 -8.46
C ILE A 147 -1.71 4.31 -9.19
N LYS A 148 -2.43 3.19 -9.00
CA LYS A 148 -3.76 2.99 -9.61
C LYS A 148 -4.75 4.05 -9.15
N TRP A 149 -4.80 4.35 -7.85
CA TRP A 149 -5.64 5.39 -7.29
C TRP A 149 -5.27 6.76 -7.84
N GLY A 150 -3.97 7.09 -7.88
CA GLY A 150 -3.49 8.38 -8.41
C GLY A 150 -3.87 8.59 -9.88
N ILE A 151 -3.77 7.55 -10.70
CA ILE A 151 -4.18 7.60 -12.11
C ILE A 151 -5.68 7.87 -12.24
N GLU A 152 -6.51 7.14 -11.48
CA GLU A 152 -7.98 7.32 -11.49
C GLU A 152 -8.38 8.71 -10.99
N GLN A 153 -7.62 9.30 -10.06
CA GLN A 153 -7.90 10.62 -9.49
C GLN A 153 -7.27 11.78 -10.27
N THR A 154 -6.51 11.51 -11.34
CA THR A 154 -5.84 12.54 -12.14
C THR A 154 -6.56 12.72 -13.48
N PRO A 155 -7.29 13.85 -13.67
CA PRO A 155 -8.05 14.08 -14.88
C PRO A 155 -7.17 13.98 -16.14
N GLY A 156 -7.64 13.21 -17.11
CA GLY A 156 -6.94 13.00 -18.39
C GLY A 156 -6.01 11.78 -18.44
N LEU A 157 -5.66 11.17 -17.29
CA LEU A 157 -4.90 9.91 -17.27
C LEU A 157 -5.80 8.66 -17.36
N GLU A 158 -7.07 8.79 -16.95
CA GLU A 158 -8.08 7.73 -16.95
C GLU A 158 -8.28 7.04 -18.32
N SER A 159 -8.10 7.78 -19.43
CA SER A 159 -8.36 7.28 -20.79
C SER A 159 -7.16 6.60 -21.48
N GLU A 160 -5.95 6.69 -20.92
CA GLU A 160 -4.71 6.26 -21.61
C GLU A 160 -4.36 4.76 -21.44
N ASN A 161 -5.27 3.93 -20.91
CA ASN A 161 -5.08 2.47 -20.80
C ASN A 161 -3.79 2.05 -20.07
N ASN A 162 -3.34 2.82 -19.08
CA ASN A 162 -2.22 2.48 -18.18
C ASN A 162 -0.90 2.13 -18.87
N ASP A 163 -0.69 2.56 -20.11
CA ASP A 163 0.56 2.32 -20.82
C ASP A 163 1.53 3.48 -20.54
N VAL A 164 2.29 3.33 -19.46
CA VAL A 164 3.30 4.28 -18.98
C VAL A 164 4.30 4.68 -20.09
N SER A 165 4.50 3.82 -21.11
CA SER A 165 5.38 4.12 -22.24
C SER A 165 4.88 5.26 -23.15
N LYS A 166 3.59 5.61 -23.06
CA LYS A 166 2.96 6.68 -23.85
C LYS A 166 2.80 8.01 -23.11
N TRP A 167 3.17 8.04 -21.83
CA TRP A 167 2.98 9.22 -21.01
C TRP A 167 3.89 10.37 -21.43
N THR A 168 3.31 11.57 -21.51
CA THR A 168 4.09 12.79 -21.69
C THR A 168 4.61 13.32 -20.36
N ASN A 169 5.55 14.25 -20.38
CA ASN A 169 6.02 14.91 -19.15
C ASN A 169 4.89 15.59 -18.37
N GLU A 170 3.84 16.07 -19.06
CA GLU A 170 2.68 16.68 -18.39
C GLU A 170 1.84 15.64 -17.66
N ASN A 171 1.75 14.40 -18.17
CA ASN A 171 1.09 13.28 -17.50
C ASN A 171 1.76 13.00 -16.14
N TYR A 172 3.09 12.86 -16.12
CA TYR A 172 3.85 12.65 -14.89
C TYR A 172 3.67 13.81 -13.91
N LYS A 173 3.78 15.05 -14.38
CA LYS A 173 3.62 16.24 -13.52
C LYS A 173 2.23 16.34 -12.88
N ASN A 174 1.19 15.96 -13.62
CA ASN A 174 -0.16 15.93 -13.08
C ASN A 174 -0.32 14.83 -12.02
N LEU A 175 0.22 13.64 -12.29
CA LEU A 175 0.20 12.55 -11.31
C LEU A 175 1.03 12.89 -10.07
N GLU A 176 2.22 13.47 -10.24
CA GLU A 176 3.08 13.95 -9.15
C GLU A 176 2.28 14.86 -8.24
N LYS A 177 1.56 15.84 -8.80
CA LYS A 177 0.74 16.77 -8.02
C LYS A 177 -0.34 16.06 -7.20
N THR A 178 -0.97 15.03 -7.76
CA THR A 178 -1.99 14.21 -7.07
C THR A 178 -1.37 13.37 -5.94
N LEU A 179 -0.21 12.76 -6.20
CA LEU A 179 0.41 11.78 -5.31
C LEU A 179 1.40 12.37 -4.29
N ARG A 180 1.81 13.64 -4.47
CA ARG A 180 2.88 14.29 -3.70
C ARG A 180 2.80 14.13 -2.19
N GLN A 181 1.59 14.20 -1.62
CA GLN A 181 1.40 14.08 -0.16
C GLN A 181 1.50 12.64 0.35
N PHE A 182 1.30 11.64 -0.52
CA PHE A 182 1.28 10.23 -0.16
C PHE A 182 2.63 9.55 -0.35
N ILE A 183 3.45 10.02 -1.29
CA ILE A 183 4.76 9.42 -1.59
C ILE A 183 5.66 9.26 -0.35
N PRO A 184 5.75 10.26 0.56
CA PRO A 184 6.56 10.12 1.78
C PRO A 184 6.04 9.07 2.78
N LEU A 185 4.80 8.60 2.63
CA LEU A 185 4.22 7.57 3.49
C LEU A 185 4.63 6.15 3.07
N ILE A 186 5.11 5.97 1.83
CA ILE A 186 5.55 4.67 1.32
C ILE A 186 6.96 4.37 1.83
N ARG A 187 7.13 3.22 2.47
CA ARG A 187 8.43 2.79 2.98
C ARG A 187 9.20 2.06 1.89
N PHE A 188 9.77 2.82 0.97
CA PHE A 188 10.48 2.28 -0.19
C PHE A 188 11.61 1.30 0.18
N THR A 189 12.21 1.40 1.36
CA THR A 189 13.26 0.48 1.86
C THR A 189 12.73 -0.91 2.26
N GLU A 190 11.42 -1.06 2.45
CA GLU A 190 10.76 -2.35 2.72
C GLU A 190 10.26 -3.02 1.43
N ILE A 191 10.42 -2.38 0.28
CA ILE A 191 10.17 -2.97 -1.04
C ILE A 191 11.37 -3.86 -1.42
N SER A 192 11.21 -4.89 -2.25
CA SER A 192 12.37 -5.65 -2.71
C SER A 192 13.16 -4.84 -3.76
N PRO A 193 14.50 -4.99 -3.88
CA PRO A 193 15.26 -4.30 -4.93
C PRO A 193 14.74 -4.58 -6.34
N ILE A 194 14.27 -5.80 -6.58
CA ILE A 194 13.68 -6.23 -7.85
C ILE A 194 12.37 -5.48 -8.11
N ASP A 195 11.46 -5.45 -7.13
CA ASP A 195 10.19 -4.73 -7.26
C ASP A 195 10.41 -3.21 -7.38
N PHE A 196 11.38 -2.64 -6.66
CA PHE A 196 11.74 -1.23 -6.79
C PHE A 196 12.15 -0.92 -8.24
N PHE A 197 13.04 -1.74 -8.80
CA PHE A 197 13.52 -1.55 -10.18
C PHE A 197 12.41 -1.74 -11.23
N ASP A 198 11.55 -2.74 -11.07
CA ASP A 198 10.54 -3.08 -12.07
C ASP A 198 9.25 -2.25 -11.97
N LYS A 199 8.87 -1.83 -10.75
CA LYS A 199 7.54 -1.23 -10.48
C LYS A 199 7.59 0.19 -9.92
N VAL A 200 8.66 0.58 -9.22
CA VAL A 200 8.79 1.94 -8.65
C VAL A 200 9.53 2.86 -9.62
N ARG A 201 10.71 2.43 -10.10
CA ARG A 201 11.57 3.19 -11.02
C ARG A 201 10.88 3.71 -12.29
N PRO A 202 9.91 3.02 -12.93
CA PRO A 202 9.19 3.59 -14.07
C PRO A 202 8.49 4.93 -13.76
N TYR A 203 8.16 5.18 -12.49
CA TYR A 203 7.52 6.41 -12.02
C TYR A 203 8.50 7.31 -11.25
N LYS A 204 9.82 7.20 -11.47
CA LYS A 204 10.82 8.03 -10.76
C LYS A 204 10.50 9.53 -10.83
N ASP A 205 9.92 10.00 -11.93
CA ASP A 205 9.70 11.42 -12.19
C ASP A 205 8.60 12.03 -11.30
N ILE A 206 7.77 11.21 -10.63
CA ILE A 206 6.81 11.68 -9.62
C ILE A 206 7.38 11.65 -8.20
N ILE A 207 8.50 10.96 -7.97
CA ILE A 207 9.09 10.79 -6.65
C ILE A 207 10.05 11.96 -6.40
N PRO A 208 9.96 12.68 -5.27
CA PRO A 208 10.92 13.73 -4.96
C PRO A 208 12.36 13.20 -5.00
N ASN A 209 13.24 13.89 -5.72
CA ASN A 209 14.62 13.44 -5.95
C ASN A 209 15.34 13.01 -4.67
N HIS A 210 15.22 13.78 -3.58
CA HIS A 210 15.86 13.44 -2.31
C HIS A 210 15.42 12.08 -1.73
N ILE A 211 14.15 11.70 -1.90
CA ILE A 211 13.64 10.38 -1.48
C ILE A 211 14.18 9.31 -2.42
N TYR A 212 14.14 9.57 -3.73
CA TYR A 212 14.61 8.61 -4.72
C TYR A 212 16.10 8.30 -4.55
N ASP A 213 16.93 9.34 -4.39
CA ASP A 213 18.37 9.24 -4.21
C ASP A 213 18.70 8.49 -2.91
N GLU A 214 17.99 8.75 -1.81
CA GLU A 214 18.19 8.04 -0.53
C GLU A 214 17.89 6.53 -0.67
N VAL A 215 16.82 6.18 -1.39
CA VAL A 215 16.44 4.79 -1.64
C VAL A 215 17.40 4.11 -2.62
N GLU A 216 17.85 4.82 -3.65
CA GLU A 216 18.85 4.34 -4.59
C GLU A 216 20.18 4.07 -3.86
N ASP A 217 20.62 4.99 -3.01
CA ASP A 217 21.78 4.79 -2.14
C ASP A 217 21.58 3.58 -1.23
N PHE A 218 20.42 3.41 -0.60
CA PHE A 218 20.11 2.24 0.23
C PHE A 218 20.29 0.92 -0.53
N TYR A 219 19.77 0.81 -1.75
CA TYR A 219 19.84 -0.44 -2.53
C TYR A 219 21.19 -0.68 -3.19
N TYR A 220 21.90 0.38 -3.60
CA TYR A 220 23.07 0.24 -4.45
C TYR A 220 24.39 0.54 -3.75
N LYS A 221 24.42 0.98 -2.49
CA LYS A 221 25.65 1.31 -1.73
C LYS A 221 26.79 0.31 -1.91
N ASP A 222 26.48 -0.98 -1.84
CA ASP A 222 27.47 -2.06 -1.93
C ASP A 222 27.96 -2.30 -3.36
N THR A 223 27.18 -1.89 -4.35
CA THR A 223 27.46 -2.07 -5.78
C THR A 223 27.94 -0.80 -6.49
N GLN A 224 27.83 0.38 -5.88
CA GLN A 224 28.23 1.66 -6.48
C GLN A 224 29.71 1.68 -6.90
N ASN A 225 30.56 0.90 -6.23
CA ASN A 225 31.98 0.76 -6.55
C ASN A 225 32.32 -0.52 -7.34
N MET A 226 31.35 -1.37 -7.65
CA MET A 226 31.59 -2.57 -8.44
C MET A 226 31.94 -2.19 -9.88
N LYS A 227 33.15 -2.54 -10.29
CA LYS A 227 33.60 -2.41 -11.68
C LYS A 227 33.58 -3.77 -12.34
N ILE A 228 32.78 -3.90 -13.39
CA ILE A 228 32.87 -5.06 -14.27
C ILE A 228 34.15 -4.92 -15.10
N SER A 229 35.06 -5.88 -14.97
CA SER A 229 36.26 -5.92 -15.80
C SER A 229 36.00 -6.75 -17.05
N ARG A 230 36.22 -6.17 -18.23
CA ARG A 230 36.11 -6.95 -19.47
C ARG A 230 37.32 -7.86 -19.63
N VAL A 231 37.10 -8.99 -20.28
CA VAL A 231 38.17 -9.89 -20.73
C VAL A 231 38.92 -9.20 -21.89
N ILE A 232 40.23 -9.01 -21.75
CA ILE A 232 41.13 -8.54 -22.80
C ILE A 232 41.59 -9.73 -23.66
N ASP A 233 42.00 -10.82 -23.01
CA ASP A 233 42.44 -12.05 -23.66
C ASP A 233 41.55 -13.23 -23.24
N SER A 234 40.75 -13.73 -24.17
CA SER A 234 39.82 -14.83 -23.91
C SER A 234 40.50 -16.19 -23.79
N SER A 235 41.76 -16.34 -24.23
CA SER A 235 42.46 -17.63 -24.24
C SER A 235 42.65 -18.23 -22.84
N LYS A 236 42.62 -17.38 -21.80
CA LYS A 236 42.81 -17.75 -20.39
C LYS A 236 41.84 -17.07 -19.44
N ALA A 237 40.70 -16.61 -19.96
CA ALA A 237 39.69 -15.92 -19.17
C ALA A 237 39.11 -16.83 -18.08
N ILE A 238 38.94 -18.12 -18.37
CA ILE A 238 38.53 -19.13 -17.40
C ILE A 238 39.48 -20.31 -17.56
N LEU A 239 40.12 -20.72 -16.46
CA LEU A 239 41.01 -21.87 -16.43
C LEU A 239 40.50 -22.89 -15.41
N ASP A 240 40.49 -24.14 -15.82
CA ASP A 240 40.37 -25.27 -14.91
C ASP A 240 41.79 -25.79 -14.64
N TYR A 241 42.20 -25.77 -13.36
CA TYR A 241 43.54 -26.16 -12.95
C TYR A 241 43.43 -26.98 -11.67
N TYR A 242 44.11 -28.13 -11.63
CA TYR A 242 43.90 -29.18 -10.63
C TYR A 242 44.04 -28.75 -9.16
N ASP A 243 44.80 -27.70 -8.88
CA ASP A 243 45.01 -27.16 -7.52
C ASP A 243 44.08 -25.99 -7.16
N ASN A 244 43.26 -25.51 -8.10
CA ASN A 244 42.35 -24.38 -7.90
C ASN A 244 40.90 -24.86 -7.87
N GLY A 245 40.06 -24.20 -7.09
CA GLY A 245 38.62 -24.43 -7.16
C GLY A 245 37.97 -23.73 -8.35
N PHE A 246 38.20 -22.41 -8.47
CA PHE A 246 37.90 -21.65 -9.68
C PHE A 246 39.08 -20.76 -10.02
N ASN A 247 39.29 -20.45 -11.30
CA ASN A 247 40.34 -19.56 -11.73
C ASN A 247 39.89 -18.72 -12.94
N PHE A 248 39.77 -17.42 -12.71
CA PHE A 248 39.47 -16.41 -13.71
C PHE A 248 40.75 -15.64 -14.05
N GLY A 249 41.05 -15.51 -15.34
CA GLY A 249 42.12 -14.65 -15.86
C GLY A 249 43.53 -15.08 -15.45
N GLN A 250 43.83 -16.38 -15.51
CA GLN A 250 45.13 -16.94 -15.13
C GLN A 250 45.55 -16.54 -13.70
N GLY A 251 44.65 -16.61 -12.73
CA GLY A 251 44.90 -16.23 -11.34
C GLY A 251 44.54 -14.78 -11.00
N SER A 252 43.81 -14.10 -11.90
CA SER A 252 43.29 -12.76 -11.64
C SER A 252 42.26 -12.73 -10.52
N LEU A 253 41.42 -13.75 -10.48
CA LEU A 253 40.53 -14.08 -9.38
C LEU A 253 40.50 -15.60 -9.26
N CYS A 254 41.16 -16.18 -8.26
CA CYS A 254 41.19 -17.62 -8.10
C CYS A 254 41.05 -18.09 -6.65
N MET A 255 40.41 -19.24 -6.48
CA MET A 255 40.35 -19.95 -5.22
C MET A 255 41.43 -21.03 -5.21
N LYS A 256 42.29 -21.01 -4.20
CA LYS A 256 43.25 -22.08 -3.91
C LYS A 256 43.14 -22.47 -2.44
N TYR A 257 42.77 -23.72 -2.18
CA TYR A 257 42.40 -24.19 -0.84
C TYR A 257 41.29 -23.31 -0.22
N GLN A 258 41.49 -22.75 0.98
CA GLN A 258 40.55 -21.85 1.67
C GLN A 258 40.83 -20.35 1.43
N ASN A 259 41.65 -20.02 0.42
CA ASN A 259 42.02 -18.64 0.15
C ASN A 259 41.51 -18.18 -1.22
N LEU A 260 40.99 -16.96 -1.26
CA LEU A 260 40.64 -16.23 -2.47
C LEU A 260 41.74 -15.21 -2.80
N TYR A 261 42.34 -15.37 -3.97
CA TYR A 261 43.36 -14.48 -4.50
C TYR A 261 42.74 -13.55 -5.52
N VAL A 262 43.04 -12.25 -5.41
CA VAL A 262 42.57 -11.22 -6.34
C VAL A 262 43.77 -10.39 -6.75
N ASN A 263 44.22 -10.48 -8.02
CA ASN A 263 45.30 -9.64 -8.59
C ASN A 263 45.34 -9.74 -10.13
N ASN A 264 45.16 -8.65 -10.89
CA ASN A 264 45.17 -8.76 -12.37
C ASN A 264 46.57 -8.66 -12.99
N ARG A 265 47.57 -9.34 -12.43
CA ARG A 265 48.99 -9.22 -12.87
C ARG A 265 49.23 -9.69 -14.30
N ASN A 266 48.43 -10.66 -14.77
CA ASN A 266 48.56 -11.23 -16.11
C ASN A 266 47.87 -10.41 -17.20
N GLY A 267 47.17 -9.33 -16.83
CA GLY A 267 46.49 -8.45 -17.80
C GLY A 267 45.41 -9.13 -18.63
N ILE A 268 44.83 -10.23 -18.11
CA ILE A 268 43.79 -10.98 -18.82
C ILE A 268 42.45 -10.24 -18.79
N TYR A 269 42.24 -9.42 -17.76
CA TYR A 269 41.11 -8.50 -17.66
C TYR A 269 41.56 -7.03 -17.77
N GLU A 270 40.62 -6.11 -17.97
CA GLU A 270 40.82 -4.68 -17.75
C GLU A 270 41.37 -4.40 -16.35
N ASN A 271 42.20 -3.36 -16.22
CA ASN A 271 42.95 -3.09 -15.00
C ASN A 271 42.12 -2.42 -13.88
N ASN A 272 41.00 -3.04 -13.52
CA ASN A 272 40.13 -2.60 -12.43
C ASN A 272 40.41 -3.34 -11.11
N LEU A 273 41.21 -4.42 -11.14
CA LEU A 273 41.63 -5.21 -9.98
C LEU A 273 43.10 -4.92 -9.63
N ASN A 274 43.33 -3.85 -8.89
CA ASN A 274 44.67 -3.41 -8.44
C ASN A 274 44.87 -3.72 -6.95
N THR A 275 44.82 -4.99 -6.58
CA THR A 275 45.07 -5.45 -5.22
C THR A 275 45.92 -6.72 -5.26
N ASP A 276 46.66 -6.98 -4.19
CA ASP A 276 47.39 -8.24 -3.95
C ASP A 276 46.90 -8.89 -2.64
N ILE A 277 45.73 -8.47 -2.15
CA ILE A 277 45.13 -8.99 -0.93
C ILE A 277 44.66 -10.42 -1.15
N VAL A 278 44.92 -11.27 -0.15
CA VAL A 278 44.43 -12.64 -0.07
C VAL A 278 43.36 -12.68 1.01
N TYR A 279 42.17 -13.16 0.67
CA TYR A 279 41.05 -13.30 1.61
C TYR A 279 40.91 -14.76 2.02
N THR A 280 40.60 -15.01 3.29
CA THR A 280 40.20 -16.34 3.76
C THR A 280 38.71 -16.52 3.50
N ILE A 281 38.34 -17.66 2.94
CA ILE A 281 36.95 -18.00 2.60
C ILE A 281 36.31 -18.64 3.82
N GLU A 282 35.29 -18.00 4.37
CA GLU A 282 34.52 -18.51 5.51
C GLU A 282 33.42 -19.49 5.07
N GLU A 283 32.76 -19.20 3.95
CA GLU A 283 31.64 -19.98 3.42
C GLU A 283 31.59 -19.90 1.88
N ILE A 284 31.05 -20.95 1.24
CA ILE A 284 30.78 -20.99 -0.20
C ILE A 284 29.34 -21.44 -0.42
N GLU A 285 28.54 -20.57 -1.04
CA GLU A 285 27.20 -20.89 -1.50
C GLU A 285 27.20 -21.17 -3.00
N THR A 286 26.37 -22.13 -3.45
CA THR A 286 26.23 -22.47 -4.87
C THR A 286 24.78 -22.37 -5.30
N PHE A 287 24.53 -21.68 -6.41
CA PHE A 287 23.18 -21.46 -6.93
C PHE A 287 23.06 -22.00 -8.36
N ASN A 288 21.95 -22.68 -8.64
CA ASN A 288 21.61 -23.09 -10.00
C ASN A 288 20.81 -21.99 -10.69
N VAL A 289 21.37 -21.37 -11.74
CA VAL A 289 20.65 -20.41 -12.56
C VAL A 289 19.81 -21.17 -13.59
N ILE A 290 18.52 -21.32 -13.32
CA ILE A 290 17.58 -21.94 -14.24
C ILE A 290 17.02 -20.85 -15.16
N ARG A 291 17.31 -20.96 -16.47
CA ARG A 291 16.74 -20.05 -17.47
C ARG A 291 15.25 -20.37 -17.61
N CYS A 292 14.37 -19.48 -17.14
CA CYS A 292 12.94 -19.57 -17.45
C CYS A 292 12.77 -19.44 -18.98
N LYS A 293 12.09 -20.43 -19.57
CA LYS A 293 11.74 -20.45 -20.99
C LYS A 293 10.57 -19.52 -21.29
#